data_AF-A0A3D0X6R9-F1
#
_entry.id   AF-A0A3D0X6R9-F1
#
_cell.length_a   1.000
_cell.length_b   1.000
_cell.length_c   1.000
_cell.angle_alpha   90.00
_cell.angle_beta   90.00
_cell.angle_gamma   90.00
#
_symmetry.space_group_name_H-M   'P 1'
#
loop_
_entity.id
_entity.type
_entity.pdbx_description
1 polymer ?
#
loop_
_entity_poly.entity_id
_entity_poly.type
_entity_poly.pdbx_seq_one_letter_code
_entity_poly.pdbx_strand_id
1 'polypeptide(L)' 'MANVPEIFGSMVFNDQKMQERLPKATYKALKKTIQNGEPLDLSVANVVANAMK' A
#
# COMPACT_ATOMS: atom_id res chain seq x y z
N MET A 1 -1.24 -14.76 26.81
CA MET A 1 -1.89 -15.41 25.65
C MET A 1 -1.70 -14.49 24.46
N ALA A 2 -1.11 -14.99 23.37
CA ALA A 2 -0.90 -14.16 22.18
C ALA A 2 -2.23 -14.04 21.43
N ASN A 3 -2.79 -12.82 21.35
CA ASN A 3 -3.96 -12.53 20.53
C ASN A 3 -3.55 -12.61 19.06
N VAL A 4 -3.75 -13.77 18.45
CA VAL A 4 -3.44 -14.06 17.04
C VAL A 4 -3.97 -12.99 16.07
N PRO A 5 -5.20 -12.45 16.18
CA PRO A 5 -5.66 -11.39 15.26
C PRO A 5 -4.95 -10.05 15.42
N GLU A 6 -4.32 -9.76 16.57
CA GLU A 6 -3.51 -8.53 16.75
C GLU A 6 -2.10 -8.70 16.14
N ILE A 7 -1.61 -9.92 16.04
CA ILE A 7 -0.30 -10.25 15.43
C ILE A 7 -0.46 -10.51 13.92
N PHE A 8 -1.62 -11.04 13.52
CA PHE A 8 -1.92 -11.32 12.13
C PHE A 8 -2.19 -10.01 11.36
N GLY A 9 -1.27 -9.64 10.49
CA GLY A 9 -1.42 -8.45 9.65
C GLY A 9 -1.00 -7.14 10.32
N SER A 10 -0.39 -7.15 11.52
CA SER A 10 0.11 -5.92 12.16
C SER A 10 1.42 -5.39 11.55
N MET A 11 2.17 -6.22 10.84
CA MET A 11 3.37 -5.83 10.08
C MET A 11 3.18 -5.88 8.57
N VAL A 12 1.94 -5.77 8.08
CA VAL A 12 1.68 -5.71 6.64
C VAL A 12 1.28 -4.30 6.23
N PHE A 13 1.79 -3.87 5.09
CA PHE A 13 1.38 -2.64 4.44
C PHE A 13 -0.01 -2.86 3.84
N ASN A 14 -1.04 -2.86 4.69
CA ASN A 14 -2.43 -3.11 4.32
C ASN A 14 -3.06 -1.88 3.65
N ASP A 15 -4.26 -2.06 3.09
CA ASP A 15 -4.99 -1.01 2.37
C ASP A 15 -5.24 0.24 3.24
N GLN A 16 -5.49 0.04 4.53
CA GLN A 16 -5.70 1.14 5.48
C GLN A 16 -4.42 1.96 5.69
N LYS A 17 -3.28 1.29 5.97
CA LYS A 17 -1.95 1.93 6.06
C LYS A 17 -1.59 2.63 4.76
N MET A 18 -1.92 2.01 3.62
CA MET A 18 -1.73 2.62 2.30
C MET A 18 -2.56 3.90 2.15
N GLN A 19 -3.83 3.92 2.53
CA GLN A 19 -4.66 5.15 2.46
C GLN A 19 -4.20 6.25 3.42
N GLU A 20 -3.68 5.89 4.60
CA GLU A 20 -3.16 6.85 5.57
C GLU A 20 -1.80 7.43 5.17
N ARG A 21 -0.94 6.62 4.54
CA ARG A 21 0.45 7.00 4.20
C ARG A 21 0.61 7.51 2.76
N LEU A 22 -0.21 7.04 1.82
CA LEU A 22 -0.09 7.39 0.41
C LEU A 22 -1.03 8.54 0.04
N PRO A 23 -0.61 9.45 -0.85
CA PRO A 23 -1.52 10.41 -1.46
C PRO A 23 -2.67 9.71 -2.19
N LYS A 24 -3.88 10.29 -2.17
CA LYS A 24 -5.06 9.76 -2.88
C LYS A 24 -4.78 9.44 -4.35
N ALA A 25 -4.00 10.28 -5.04
CA ALA A 25 -3.63 10.06 -6.44
C ALA A 25 -2.78 8.79 -6.61
N THR A 26 -1.77 8.61 -5.76
CA THR A 26 -0.87 7.44 -5.77
C THR A 26 -1.62 6.17 -5.41
N TYR A 27 -2.44 6.17 -4.36
CA TYR A 27 -3.26 5.01 -3.98
C TYR A 27 -4.19 4.59 -5.12
N LYS A 28 -4.85 5.56 -5.77
CA LYS A 28 -5.75 5.29 -6.89
C LYS A 28 -5.00 4.75 -8.12
N ALA A 29 -3.83 5.31 -8.43
CA ALA A 29 -2.97 4.83 -9.51
C ALA A 29 -2.48 3.40 -9.23
N LEU A 30 -1.94 3.14 -8.04
CA LEU A 30 -1.49 1.80 -7.61
C LEU A 30 -2.63 0.78 -7.71
N LYS A 31 -3.82 1.12 -7.19
CA LYS A 31 -5.00 0.24 -7.24
C LYS A 31 -5.44 -0.04 -8.68
N LYS A 32 -5.40 0.97 -9.55
CA LYS A 32 -5.71 0.82 -10.98
C LYS A 32 -4.69 -0.08 -11.68
N THR A 33 -3.40 0.11 -11.42
CA THR A 33 -2.31 -0.75 -11.91
C THR A 33 -2.52 -2.21 -11.50
N ILE A 34 -2.89 -2.46 -10.24
CA ILE A 34 -3.18 -3.81 -9.73
C ILE A 34 -4.43 -4.42 -10.41
N GLN A 35 -5.49 -3.63 -10.57
CA GLN A 35 -6.76 -4.11 -11.15
C GLN A 35 -6.69 -4.35 -12.66
N ASN A 36 -6.00 -3.47 -13.38
CA ASN A 36 -5.93 -3.51 -14.84
C ASN A 36 -4.70 -4.29 -15.35
N GLY A 37 -3.76 -4.65 -14.47
CA GLY A 37 -2.48 -5.25 -14.88
C GLY A 37 -1.61 -4.30 -15.69
N GLU A 38 -1.80 -2.98 -15.53
CA GLU A 38 -0.99 -1.96 -16.20
C GLU A 38 0.42 -1.92 -15.60
N PRO A 39 1.44 -1.44 -16.33
CA PRO A 39 2.76 -1.21 -15.76
C PRO A 39 2.71 -0.15 -14.66
N LEU A 40 3.44 -0.40 -13.57
CA LEU A 40 3.53 0.53 -12.44
C LEU A 40 4.33 1.76 -12.83
N ASP A 41 3.74 2.94 -12.68
CA ASP A 41 4.42 4.20 -12.93
C ASP A 41 5.57 4.41 -11.92
N LEU A 42 6.72 4.87 -12.43
CA LEU A 42 7.94 5.05 -11.65
C LEU A 42 7.76 6.09 -10.53
N SER A 43 6.92 7.11 -10.75
CA SER A 43 6.58 8.10 -9.71
C SER A 43 5.76 7.46 -8.59
N VAL A 44 4.78 6.62 -8.95
CA VAL A 44 3.96 5.87 -7.98
C VAL A 44 4.83 4.90 -7.18
N ALA A 45 5.74 4.19 -7.86
CA ALA A 45 6.69 3.28 -7.23
C ALA A 45 7.59 3.97 -6.20
N ASN A 46 8.14 5.14 -6.53
CA ASN A 46 8.97 5.92 -5.61
C ASN A 46 8.19 6.39 -4.38
N VAL A 47 6.94 6.83 -4.55
CA VAL A 47 6.11 7.27 -3.42
C VAL A 47 5.77 6.09 -2.51
N VAL A 48 5.42 4.93 -3.06
CA VAL A 48 5.17 3.72 -2.27
C VAL A 48 6.43 3.27 -1.54
N ALA A 49 7.59 3.24 -2.21
CA ALA A 49 8.86 2.90 -1.59
C ALA A 49 9.25 3.85 -0.44
N ASN A 50 8.97 5.15 -0.60
CA ASN A 50 9.17 6.13 0.46
C ASN A 50 8.22 5.88 1.65
N ALA A 51 6.95 5.55 1.38
CA ALA A 51 5.94 5.28 2.40
C ALA A 51 6.13 3.95 3.14
N MET A 52 6.84 2.98 2.56
CA MET A 52 7.22 1.72 3.18
C MET A 52 8.44 1.83 4.11
N LYS A 53 9.16 2.96 4.05
CA LYS A 53 10.33 3.23 4.90
C LYS A 53 9.91 3.60 6.32
#